data_AF-A0AB34JYS2-F1
#
_entry.id   AF-A0AB34JYS2-F1
#
_cell.length_a   1.000
_cell.length_b   1.000
_cell.length_c   1.000
_cell.angle_alpha   90.00
_cell.angle_beta   90.00
_cell.angle_gamma   90.00
#
_symmetry.space_group_name_H-M   'P 1'
#
loop_
_entity.id
_entity.type
_entity.pdbx_description
1 polymer ?
#
loop_
_entity_poly.entity_id
_entity_poly.type
_entity_poly.pdbx_seq_one_letter_code
_entity_poly.pdbx_strand_id
1 'polypeptide(L)'
;MEPVPITVMDGLGQEKLQEVTVDVLKNRFFVLGLQTGMAMQMFVVSTIMMMVCYGHDSKTSGAILLFSHEYYPLFRALFLICFFGVFHGVCLYIWKRCGINYRVLLGVPHSHNYHSVIRGFFTVITVVFSTFALYVLTLTVELTSDRHVWPASAAILSLVYLFSPWDWMPSWYDRFQRYSLLVTIGYVLVTPMYRTTFARTFVADILTSMPKVFLDVHFTSCVYAYGNVFQNTSLWAEIVPDACTSSNPTYNTIRFVLSVFPFWIRLLQCLRAFVETRKIRHNANALKYCTSIAVVVLSNLAPESAAWVTMSVLSTVCAFCWDVLMDWGHGPAALRAQLHGERFGSPSDAPFLRPFRLYPTWCYYAAFGTNAIARMGWAILISPNQAVVQQHFILLIGCIEMLRRAQWAIFRLEWEQIHLIGNSSAAESMLALRARHAAQSGVSKAEAAHGALAAAVQSSVIENKFMSATRYVLLEQ
;
A
#
# COMPACT_ATOMS: atom_id res chain seq x y z
N MET A 1 13.32 -35.84 26.16
CA MET A 1 11.95 -35.30 25.99
C MET A 1 11.69 -35.29 24.50
N GLU A 2 10.72 -36.09 24.04
CA GLU A 2 10.29 -36.03 22.64
C GLU A 2 9.61 -34.68 22.36
N PRO A 3 9.84 -34.07 21.19
CA PRO A 3 9.23 -32.79 20.84
C PRO A 3 7.71 -32.96 20.77
N VAL A 4 6.98 -32.28 21.65
CA VAL A 4 5.51 -32.29 21.65
C VAL A 4 5.03 -31.56 20.38
N PRO A 5 4.32 -32.22 19.46
CA PRO A 5 3.77 -31.56 18.29
C PRO A 5 2.65 -30.61 18.72
N ILE A 6 2.69 -29.36 18.25
CA ILE A 6 1.57 -28.41 18.44
C ILE A 6 0.78 -28.35 17.14
N THR A 7 -0.51 -28.59 17.25
CA THR A 7 -1.46 -28.39 16.15
C THR A 7 -1.69 -26.89 15.93
N VAL A 8 -1.24 -26.35 14.80
CA VAL A 8 -1.50 -24.96 14.43
C VAL A 8 -2.70 -24.91 13.48
N MET A 9 -3.83 -24.40 13.98
CA MET A 9 -4.99 -24.15 13.13
C MET A 9 -4.74 -22.93 12.23
N ASP A 10 -5.08 -23.04 10.94
CA ASP A 10 -5.11 -21.88 10.07
C ASP A 10 -6.35 -21.00 10.37
N GLY A 11 -6.29 -19.72 9.97
CA GLY A 11 -7.37 -18.76 10.24
C GLY A 11 -8.65 -19.00 9.43
N LEU A 12 -8.75 -20.11 8.70
CA LEU A 12 -9.88 -20.48 7.87
C LEU A 12 -10.56 -21.79 8.34
N GLY A 13 -10.14 -22.35 9.48
CA GLY A 13 -10.79 -23.52 10.06
C GLY A 13 -10.69 -24.77 9.21
N GLN A 14 -9.75 -24.83 8.25
CA GLN A 14 -9.46 -26.04 7.49
C GLN A 14 -8.24 -26.71 8.10
N GLU A 15 -8.46 -27.89 8.70
CA GLU A 15 -7.40 -28.74 9.25
C GLU A 15 -6.45 -29.22 8.15
N LYS A 16 -5.40 -28.44 7.88
CA LYS A 16 -4.13 -29.04 7.47
C LYS A 16 -3.28 -29.19 8.72
N LEU A 17 -3.39 -30.37 9.33
CA LEU A 17 -2.50 -30.88 10.37
C LEU A 17 -1.06 -30.88 9.82
N GLN A 18 -0.34 -29.80 10.05
CA GLN A 18 1.10 -29.80 9.98
C GLN A 18 1.58 -29.73 11.42
N GLU A 19 2.12 -30.85 11.93
CA GLU A 19 2.80 -30.86 13.23
C GLU A 19 4.01 -29.92 13.13
N VAL A 20 3.84 -28.70 13.64
CA VAL A 20 4.95 -27.78 13.79
C VAL A 20 5.49 -28.04 15.19
N THR A 21 6.73 -28.49 15.28
CA THR A 21 7.39 -28.65 16.58
C THR A 21 7.44 -27.29 17.28
N VAL A 22 7.25 -27.30 18.60
CA VAL A 22 7.32 -26.09 19.45
C VAL A 22 8.58 -25.28 19.14
N ASP A 23 9.69 -25.97 18.89
CA ASP A 23 11.00 -25.37 18.64
C ASP A 23 11.08 -24.63 17.30
N VAL A 24 10.42 -25.14 16.26
CA VAL A 24 10.31 -24.43 14.98
C VAL A 24 9.50 -23.15 15.16
N LEU A 25 8.40 -23.20 15.91
CA LEU A 25 7.60 -22.01 16.18
C LEU A 25 8.37 -20.98 17.01
N LYS A 26 9.04 -21.42 18.08
CA LYS A 26 9.91 -20.58 18.92
C LYS A 26 11.01 -19.92 18.10
N ASN A 27 11.71 -20.69 17.25
CA ASN A 27 12.77 -20.16 16.39
C ASN A 27 12.22 -19.11 15.41
N ARG A 28 11.05 -19.34 14.82
CA ARG A 28 10.41 -18.37 13.91
C ARG A 28 10.07 -17.05 14.61
N PHE A 29 9.51 -17.11 15.81
CA PHE A 29 9.22 -15.91 16.61
C PHE A 29 10.50 -15.23 17.11
N PHE A 30 11.50 -16.00 17.51
CA PHE A 30 12.80 -15.49 17.92
C PHE A 30 13.48 -14.71 16.78
N VAL A 31 13.54 -15.28 15.57
CA VAL A 31 14.16 -14.61 14.42
C VAL A 31 13.38 -13.37 14.01
N LEU A 32 12.04 -13.42 14.01
CA LEU A 32 11.22 -12.22 13.78
C LEU A 32 11.52 -11.15 14.85
N GLY A 33 11.54 -11.52 16.13
CA GLY A 33 11.87 -10.64 17.25
C GLY A 33 13.25 -10.02 17.11
N LEU A 34 14.26 -10.83 16.74
CA LEU A 34 15.62 -10.37 16.48
C LEU A 34 15.66 -9.36 15.33
N GLN A 35 15.01 -9.64 14.20
CA GLN A 35 14.95 -8.71 13.06
C GLN A 35 14.24 -7.40 13.41
N THR A 36 13.12 -7.48 14.13
CA THR A 36 12.42 -6.28 14.63
C THR A 36 13.29 -5.48 15.60
N GLY A 37 14.00 -6.17 16.50
CA GLY A 37 14.89 -5.57 17.48
C GLY A 37 16.10 -4.89 16.83
N MET A 38 16.73 -5.55 15.86
CA MET A 38 17.83 -4.98 15.07
C MET A 38 17.37 -3.74 14.29
N ALA A 39 16.23 -3.81 13.59
CA ALA A 39 15.68 -2.67 12.89
C ALA A 39 15.38 -1.49 13.83
N MET A 40 14.76 -1.75 14.98
CA MET A 40 14.45 -0.73 15.98
C MET A 40 15.72 -0.14 16.60
N GLN A 41 16.69 -0.97 16.97
CA GLN A 41 17.98 -0.53 17.49
C GLN A 41 18.70 0.36 16.47
N MET A 42 18.74 -0.05 15.20
CA MET A 42 19.38 0.73 14.15
C MET A 42 18.66 2.05 13.88
N PHE A 43 17.33 2.09 13.99
CA PHE A 43 16.57 3.35 13.96
C PHE A 43 16.94 4.27 15.14
N VAL A 44 17.04 3.73 16.36
CA VAL A 44 17.43 4.48 17.55
C VAL A 44 18.87 5.00 17.43
N VAL A 45 19.82 4.16 17.01
CA VAL A 45 21.21 4.56 16.74
C VAL A 45 21.25 5.68 15.71
N SER A 46 20.53 5.54 14.59
CA SER A 46 20.44 6.57 13.56
C SER A 46 19.89 7.89 14.10
N THR A 47 18.88 7.82 14.97
CA THR A 47 18.28 9.00 15.60
C THR A 47 19.24 9.68 16.58
N ILE A 48 19.91 8.91 17.44
CA ILE A 48 20.90 9.43 18.39
C ILE A 48 22.07 10.06 17.64
N MET A 49 22.58 9.40 16.60
CA MET A 49 23.64 9.96 15.75
C MET A 49 23.21 11.30 15.16
N MET A 50 21.97 11.42 14.66
CA MET A 50 21.44 12.71 14.18
C MET A 50 21.39 13.78 15.27
N MET A 51 20.93 13.44 16.49
CA MET A 51 20.89 14.39 17.61
C MET A 51 22.29 14.85 18.04
N VAL A 52 23.24 13.92 18.13
CA VAL A 52 24.64 14.22 18.50
C VAL A 52 25.31 15.08 17.45
N CYS A 53 25.08 14.80 16.17
CA CYS A 53 25.58 15.65 15.08
C CYS A 53 25.02 17.08 15.22
N TYR A 54 23.75 17.23 15.60
CA TYR A 54 23.08 18.54 15.70
C TYR A 54 23.59 19.39 16.86
N GLY A 55 24.12 18.76 17.91
CA GLY A 55 24.55 19.45 19.12
C GLY A 55 26.01 19.97 19.13
N HIS A 56 26.82 19.67 18.12
CA HIS A 56 28.27 19.90 18.19
C HIS A 56 28.81 20.71 17.00
N ASP A 57 29.53 21.81 17.27
CA ASP A 57 30.49 22.55 16.41
C ASP A 57 30.12 22.91 14.92
N SER A 58 30.76 23.96 14.42
CA SER A 58 30.60 24.55 13.09
C SER A 58 30.90 23.58 11.92
N LYS A 59 31.85 22.65 12.09
CA LYS A 59 32.16 21.60 11.09
C LYS A 59 31.07 20.52 10.98
N THR A 60 30.51 20.07 12.11
CA THR A 60 29.43 19.08 12.14
C THR A 60 28.11 19.65 11.61
N SER A 61 27.90 20.96 11.80
CA SER A 61 26.78 21.68 11.17
C SER A 61 26.85 21.60 9.64
N GLY A 62 28.05 21.66 9.05
CA GLY A 62 28.29 21.43 7.62
C GLY A 62 27.97 20.00 7.17
N ALA A 63 28.35 18.99 7.96
CA ALA A 63 28.02 17.58 7.69
C ALA A 63 26.51 17.31 7.73
N ILE A 64 25.76 17.94 8.64
CA ILE A 64 24.29 17.82 8.71
C ILE A 64 23.62 18.52 7.54
N LEU A 65 24.11 19.68 7.15
CA LEU A 65 23.60 20.39 5.98
C LEU A 65 23.82 19.53 4.73
N LEU A 66 25.05 19.04 4.54
CA LEU A 66 25.41 18.12 3.47
C LEU A 66 24.50 16.87 3.44
N PHE A 67 24.32 16.22 4.59
CA PHE A 67 23.43 15.08 4.76
C PHE A 67 21.99 15.37 4.35
N SER A 68 21.42 16.47 4.86
CA SER A 68 20.02 16.87 4.63
C SER A 68 19.75 17.17 3.16
N HIS A 69 20.77 17.63 2.43
CA HIS A 69 20.65 18.07 1.04
C HIS A 69 21.09 17.01 -0.01
N GLU A 70 21.96 16.05 0.32
CA GLU A 70 22.42 15.03 -0.63
C GLU A 70 21.55 13.76 -0.64
N TYR A 71 21.75 12.85 0.33
CA TYR A 71 21.22 11.48 0.26
C TYR A 71 20.10 11.19 1.25
N TYR A 72 19.75 12.14 2.13
CA TYR A 72 18.60 11.98 3.01
C TYR A 72 17.29 11.66 2.26
N PRO A 73 16.99 12.27 1.09
CA PRO A 73 15.85 11.88 0.27
C PRO A 73 15.81 10.39 -0.07
N LEU A 74 16.95 9.79 -0.44
CA LEU A 74 17.03 8.36 -0.74
C LEU A 74 16.68 7.50 0.47
N PHE A 75 17.32 7.76 1.61
CA PHE A 75 17.07 7.01 2.84
C PHE A 75 15.62 7.15 3.29
N ARG A 76 15.03 8.34 3.17
CA ARG A 76 13.60 8.56 3.41
C ARG A 76 12.73 7.73 2.48
N ALA A 77 13.00 7.73 1.17
CA ALA A 77 12.22 6.96 0.20
C ALA A 77 12.26 5.45 0.50
N LEU A 78 13.45 4.90 0.70
CA LEU A 78 13.64 3.48 1.05
C LEU A 78 12.94 3.13 2.37
N PHE A 79 13.09 3.98 3.39
CA PHE A 79 12.42 3.79 4.66
C PHE A 79 10.90 3.81 4.52
N LEU A 80 10.30 4.79 3.84
CA LEU A 80 8.85 4.90 3.69
C LEU A 80 8.25 3.69 2.95
N ILE A 81 8.93 3.18 1.92
CA ILE A 81 8.52 1.96 1.22
C ILE A 81 8.51 0.77 2.18
N CYS A 82 9.61 0.58 2.93
CA CYS A 82 9.71 -0.58 3.82
C CYS A 82 8.78 -0.46 5.02
N PHE A 83 8.62 0.75 5.55
CA PHE A 83 7.69 1.07 6.63
C PHE A 83 6.26 0.69 6.24
N PHE A 84 5.80 1.11 5.05
CA PHE A 84 4.50 0.68 4.55
C PHE A 84 4.44 -0.84 4.34
N GLY A 85 5.51 -1.45 3.83
CA GLY A 85 5.60 -2.90 3.66
C GLY A 85 5.39 -3.69 4.96
N VAL A 86 5.97 -3.24 6.08
CA VAL A 86 5.72 -3.81 7.41
C VAL A 86 4.24 -3.67 7.80
N PHE A 87 3.65 -2.48 7.65
CA PHE A 87 2.24 -2.28 7.97
C PHE A 87 1.28 -3.04 7.06
N HIS A 88 1.63 -3.25 5.79
CA HIS A 88 0.91 -4.14 4.91
C HIS A 88 0.94 -5.59 5.42
N GLY A 89 2.10 -6.05 5.89
CA GLY A 89 2.23 -7.32 6.60
C GLY A 89 1.34 -7.39 7.85
N VAL A 90 1.28 -6.33 8.66
CA VAL A 90 0.36 -6.23 9.80
C VAL A 90 -1.10 -6.29 9.35
N CYS A 91 -1.47 -5.65 8.24
CA CYS A 91 -2.81 -5.74 7.67
C CYS A 91 -3.16 -7.19 7.30
N LEU A 92 -2.24 -7.92 6.63
CA LEU A 92 -2.41 -9.34 6.33
C LEU A 92 -2.65 -10.19 7.58
N TYR A 93 -1.93 -9.89 8.67
CA TYR A 93 -2.13 -10.54 9.96
C TYR A 93 -3.52 -10.23 10.55
N ILE A 94 -3.92 -8.95 10.58
CA ILE A 94 -5.24 -8.52 11.08
C ILE A 94 -6.36 -9.18 10.28
N TRP A 95 -6.28 -9.17 8.95
CA TRP A 95 -7.27 -9.81 8.09
C TRP A 95 -7.37 -11.30 8.38
N LYS A 96 -6.24 -12.00 8.52
CA LYS A 96 -6.24 -13.43 8.90
C LYS A 96 -6.92 -13.65 10.26
N ARG A 97 -6.65 -12.82 11.26
CA ARG A 97 -7.20 -12.97 12.62
C ARG A 97 -8.69 -12.63 12.71
N CYS A 98 -9.16 -11.70 11.89
CA CYS A 98 -10.56 -11.27 11.85
C CYS A 98 -11.42 -12.06 10.85
N GLY A 99 -10.91 -13.16 10.29
CA GLY A 99 -11.66 -13.99 9.34
C GLY A 99 -11.92 -13.33 7.98
N ILE A 100 -11.06 -12.39 7.57
CA ILE A 100 -11.11 -11.78 6.24
C ILE A 100 -10.28 -12.62 5.28
N ASN A 101 -10.93 -13.18 4.26
CA ASN A 101 -10.28 -14.00 3.25
C ASN A 101 -9.59 -13.12 2.18
N TYR A 102 -8.56 -12.39 2.60
CA TYR A 102 -7.80 -11.48 1.74
C TYR A 102 -7.20 -12.18 0.51
N ARG A 103 -6.97 -13.49 0.57
CA ARG A 103 -6.41 -14.28 -0.53
C ARG A 103 -7.35 -14.32 -1.73
N VAL A 104 -8.64 -14.60 -1.46
CA VAL A 104 -9.68 -14.58 -2.49
C VAL A 104 -9.91 -13.15 -2.98
N LEU A 105 -9.99 -12.17 -2.07
CA LEU A 105 -10.25 -10.78 -2.43
C LEU A 105 -9.16 -10.21 -3.35
N LEU A 106 -7.89 -10.45 -3.01
CA LEU A 106 -6.74 -9.94 -3.75
C LEU A 106 -6.30 -10.88 -4.89
N GLY A 107 -6.88 -12.07 -5.02
CA GLY A 107 -6.48 -13.06 -6.01
C GLY A 107 -5.03 -13.52 -5.84
N VAL A 108 -4.54 -13.59 -4.60
CA VAL A 108 -3.18 -14.07 -4.26
C VAL A 108 -3.26 -15.54 -3.82
N PRO A 109 -2.21 -16.35 -4.06
CA PRO A 109 -2.26 -17.78 -3.74
C PRO A 109 -2.34 -18.03 -2.23
N HIS A 110 -2.65 -19.28 -1.87
CA HIS A 110 -2.65 -19.74 -0.49
C HIS A 110 -1.28 -19.65 0.21
N SER A 111 -0.18 -19.60 -0.54
CA SER A 111 1.16 -19.39 0.01
C SER A 111 1.40 -17.95 0.48
N HIS A 112 0.59 -16.97 0.06
CA HIS A 112 0.74 -15.58 0.48
C HIS A 112 0.48 -15.46 2.00
N ASN A 113 1.44 -14.85 2.71
CA ASN A 113 1.44 -14.81 4.17
C ASN A 113 2.17 -13.57 4.72
N TYR A 114 1.71 -13.10 5.88
CA TYR A 114 2.29 -11.94 6.55
C TYR A 114 3.72 -12.16 7.07
N HIS A 115 4.12 -13.40 7.38
CA HIS A 115 5.42 -13.67 8.01
C HIS A 115 6.58 -13.26 7.11
N SER A 116 6.60 -13.76 5.87
CA SER A 116 7.59 -13.37 4.86
C SER A 116 7.62 -11.87 4.60
N VAL A 117 6.44 -11.25 4.43
CA VAL A 117 6.30 -9.81 4.16
C VAL A 117 6.91 -8.98 5.29
N ILE A 118 6.49 -9.21 6.54
CA ILE A 118 6.98 -8.46 7.70
C ILE A 118 8.50 -8.65 7.86
N ARG A 119 8.98 -9.90 7.82
CA ARG A 119 10.41 -10.22 8.00
C ARG A 119 11.29 -9.65 6.89
N GLY A 120 10.81 -9.75 5.65
CA GLY A 120 11.46 -9.19 4.48
C GLY A 120 11.69 -7.69 4.62
N PHE A 121 10.61 -6.95 4.89
CA PHE A 121 10.72 -5.50 5.05
C PHE A 121 11.52 -5.07 6.29
N PHE A 122 11.45 -5.78 7.42
CA PHE A 122 12.36 -5.50 8.54
C PHE A 122 13.83 -5.76 8.20
N THR A 123 14.13 -6.81 7.42
CA THR A 123 15.50 -7.09 6.96
C THR A 123 16.03 -5.94 6.11
N VAL A 124 15.21 -5.44 5.16
CA VAL A 124 15.60 -4.28 4.33
C VAL A 124 15.74 -3.02 5.19
N ILE A 125 14.87 -2.79 6.18
CA ILE A 125 15.00 -1.67 7.13
C ILE A 125 16.33 -1.73 7.88
N THR A 126 16.74 -2.91 8.36
CA THR A 126 18.05 -3.08 9.00
C THR A 126 19.18 -2.68 8.05
N VAL A 127 19.17 -3.14 6.80
CA VAL A 127 20.18 -2.74 5.80
C VAL A 127 20.18 -1.23 5.55
N VAL A 128 19.01 -0.61 5.40
CA VAL A 128 18.86 0.83 5.18
C VAL A 128 19.42 1.63 6.35
N PHE A 129 19.13 1.25 7.60
CA PHE A 129 19.67 1.99 8.76
C PHE A 129 21.14 1.68 9.04
N SER A 130 21.64 0.48 8.72
CA SER A 130 23.08 0.17 8.82
C SER A 130 23.90 0.99 7.84
N THR A 131 23.47 1.06 6.58
CA THR A 131 24.12 1.90 5.57
C THR A 131 23.97 3.38 5.88
N PHE A 132 22.84 3.80 6.45
CA PHE A 132 22.65 5.16 6.96
C PHE A 132 23.65 5.51 8.07
N ALA A 133 23.83 4.64 9.07
CA ALA A 133 24.77 4.88 10.15
C ALA A 133 26.22 4.97 9.63
N LEU A 134 26.59 4.10 8.69
CA LEU A 134 27.92 4.14 8.04
C LEU A 134 28.11 5.41 7.20
N TYR A 135 27.05 5.89 6.53
CA TYR A 135 27.06 7.17 5.84
C TYR A 135 27.32 8.33 6.81
N VAL A 136 26.57 8.40 7.92
CA VAL A 136 26.76 9.46 8.93
C VAL A 136 28.16 9.39 9.54
N LEU A 137 28.68 8.20 9.87
CA LEU A 137 30.07 8.03 10.34
C LEU A 137 31.08 8.52 9.30
N THR A 138 30.85 8.27 8.02
CA THR A 138 31.73 8.75 6.96
C THR A 138 31.75 10.27 6.89
N LEU A 139 30.60 10.93 7.13
CA LEU A 139 30.52 12.39 7.14
C LEU A 139 31.12 13.04 8.40
N THR A 140 31.11 12.35 9.55
CA THR A 140 31.52 12.94 10.83
C THR A 140 32.95 12.61 11.24
N VAL A 141 33.40 11.38 10.96
CA VAL A 141 34.72 10.88 11.36
C VAL A 141 35.58 10.44 10.17
N GLU A 142 35.16 10.76 8.94
CA GLU A 142 35.90 10.46 7.70
C GLU A 142 36.25 8.97 7.54
N LEU A 143 35.30 8.08 7.91
CA LEU A 143 35.48 6.62 7.91
C LEU A 143 36.04 6.06 6.59
N THR A 144 35.64 6.63 5.45
CA THR A 144 36.10 6.26 4.11
C THR A 144 36.18 7.50 3.23
N SER A 145 37.10 7.54 2.25
CA SER A 145 37.18 8.64 1.29
C SER A 145 35.98 8.71 0.34
N ASP A 146 35.33 7.58 0.05
CA ASP A 146 34.13 7.53 -0.81
C ASP A 146 32.84 7.48 0.03
N ARG A 147 32.24 8.64 0.27
CA ARG A 147 30.98 8.76 1.01
C ARG A 147 29.75 8.27 0.23
N HIS A 148 29.85 8.08 -1.09
CA HIS A 148 28.72 7.76 -1.97
C HIS A 148 28.40 6.28 -2.03
N VAL A 149 29.31 5.44 -1.56
CA VAL A 149 29.15 3.99 -1.50
C VAL A 149 27.98 3.57 -0.60
N TRP A 150 27.73 4.27 0.51
CA TRP A 150 26.73 3.86 1.50
C TRP A 150 25.29 4.07 1.02
N PRO A 151 24.89 5.24 0.48
CA PRO A 151 23.55 5.41 -0.08
C PRO A 151 23.34 4.52 -1.31
N ALA A 152 24.36 4.33 -2.16
CA ALA A 152 24.31 3.44 -3.31
C ALA A 152 24.07 1.98 -2.87
N SER A 153 24.79 1.53 -1.84
CA SER A 153 24.61 0.21 -1.25
C SER A 153 23.20 0.02 -0.69
N ALA A 154 22.65 1.04 -0.01
CA ALA A 154 21.27 1.00 0.50
C ALA A 154 20.26 0.77 -0.64
N ALA A 155 20.38 1.51 -1.74
CA ALA A 155 19.50 1.37 -2.90
C ALA A 155 19.68 0.01 -3.59
N ILE A 156 20.92 -0.36 -3.92
CA ILE A 156 21.25 -1.59 -4.65
C ILE A 156 20.80 -2.82 -3.85
N LEU A 157 21.11 -2.91 -2.56
CA LEU A 157 20.73 -4.07 -1.74
C LEU A 157 19.20 -4.18 -1.57
N SER A 158 18.50 -3.05 -1.46
CA SER A 158 17.02 -3.03 -1.42
C SER A 158 16.41 -3.53 -2.73
N LEU A 159 16.96 -3.10 -3.88
CA LEU A 159 16.54 -3.55 -5.20
C LEU A 159 16.87 -5.03 -5.44
N VAL A 160 18.06 -5.49 -5.04
CA VAL A 160 18.45 -6.89 -5.10
C VAL A 160 17.48 -7.74 -4.31
N TYR A 161 17.11 -7.35 -3.08
CA TYR A 161 16.09 -8.07 -2.33
C TYR A 161 14.75 -8.13 -3.09
N LEU A 162 14.27 -6.99 -3.62
CA LEU A 162 12.96 -6.92 -4.26
C LEU A 162 12.87 -7.72 -5.57
N PHE A 163 13.89 -7.60 -6.43
CA PHE A 163 13.91 -8.16 -7.79
C PHE A 163 14.62 -9.51 -7.89
N SER A 164 15.29 -9.97 -6.84
CA SER A 164 15.99 -11.25 -6.88
C SER A 164 15.05 -12.44 -7.11
N PRO A 165 15.48 -13.40 -7.93
CA PRO A 165 14.77 -14.67 -8.08
C PRO A 165 14.98 -15.62 -6.88
N TRP A 166 15.92 -15.30 -5.99
CA TRP A 166 16.26 -16.14 -4.83
C TRP A 166 15.14 -16.18 -3.80
N ASP A 167 14.83 -17.38 -3.32
CA ASP A 167 13.91 -17.55 -2.19
C ASP A 167 14.70 -17.45 -0.87
N TRP A 168 14.83 -16.22 -0.36
CA TRP A 168 15.51 -15.96 0.92
C TRP A 168 14.80 -16.60 2.11
N MET A 169 13.53 -16.94 1.93
CA MET A 169 12.64 -17.44 2.97
C MET A 169 11.76 -18.58 2.42
N PRO A 170 12.35 -19.74 2.06
CA PRO A 170 11.64 -20.83 1.38
C PRO A 170 10.45 -21.38 2.15
N SER A 171 10.55 -21.43 3.49
CA SER A 171 9.45 -21.88 4.36
C SER A 171 8.20 -21.00 4.28
N TRP A 172 8.28 -19.82 3.65
CA TRP A 172 7.16 -18.90 3.46
C TRP A 172 6.97 -18.48 2.00
N TYR A 173 7.64 -19.12 1.04
CA TYR A 173 7.47 -18.83 -0.40
C TYR A 173 7.65 -17.33 -0.72
N ASP A 174 8.64 -16.67 -0.11
CA ASP A 174 8.84 -15.23 -0.25
C ASP A 174 9.04 -14.83 -1.71
N ARG A 175 9.81 -15.62 -2.47
CA ARG A 175 10.02 -15.40 -3.91
C ARG A 175 8.72 -15.19 -4.68
N PHE A 176 7.71 -16.01 -4.38
CA PHE A 176 6.44 -15.99 -5.10
C PHE A 176 5.67 -14.72 -4.75
N GLN A 177 5.71 -14.30 -3.49
CA GLN A 177 4.98 -13.13 -3.02
C GLN A 177 5.58 -11.84 -3.58
N ARG A 178 6.91 -11.74 -3.64
CA ARG A 178 7.58 -10.63 -4.33
C ARG A 178 7.25 -10.61 -5.82
N TYR A 179 7.34 -11.76 -6.49
CA TYR A 179 6.99 -11.85 -7.91
C TYR A 179 5.52 -11.46 -8.17
N SER A 180 4.58 -11.94 -7.35
CA SER A 180 3.16 -11.57 -7.44
C SER A 180 2.92 -10.08 -7.27
N LEU A 181 3.66 -9.42 -6.36
CA LEU A 181 3.62 -7.97 -6.20
C LEU A 181 4.16 -7.26 -7.45
N LEU A 182 5.33 -7.67 -7.94
CA LEU A 182 5.95 -7.09 -9.14
C LEU A 182 5.08 -7.22 -10.39
N VAL A 183 4.46 -8.39 -10.60
CA VAL A 183 3.51 -8.62 -11.69
C VAL A 183 2.29 -7.70 -11.54
N THR A 184 1.76 -7.56 -10.33
CA THR A 184 0.60 -6.67 -10.08
C THR A 184 0.96 -5.22 -10.37
N ILE A 185 2.14 -4.75 -9.92
CA ILE A 185 2.66 -3.42 -10.23
C ILE A 185 2.82 -3.27 -11.75
N GLY A 186 3.39 -4.25 -12.45
CA GLY A 186 3.52 -4.24 -13.90
C GLY A 186 2.18 -4.01 -14.60
N TYR A 187 1.13 -4.74 -14.21
CA TYR A 187 -0.23 -4.52 -14.72
C TYR A 187 -0.79 -3.14 -14.41
N VAL A 188 -0.49 -2.59 -13.22
CA VAL A 188 -0.90 -1.24 -12.84
C VAL A 188 -0.25 -0.19 -13.73
N LEU A 189 1.06 -0.32 -13.99
CA LEU A 189 1.84 0.62 -14.80
C LEU A 189 1.39 0.67 -16.27
N VAL A 190 0.92 -0.45 -16.83
CA VAL A 190 0.43 -0.52 -18.22
C VAL A 190 -1.09 -0.30 -18.35
N THR A 191 -1.74 0.25 -17.32
CA THR A 191 -3.14 0.72 -17.44
C THR A 191 -3.25 1.76 -18.57
N PRO A 192 -4.29 1.75 -19.44
CA PRO A 192 -5.55 1.00 -19.37
C PRO A 192 -5.60 -0.28 -20.21
N MET A 193 -4.46 -0.87 -20.57
CA MET A 193 -4.38 -1.98 -21.54
C MET A 193 -5.09 -3.26 -21.08
N TYR A 194 -5.24 -3.44 -19.76
CA TYR A 194 -5.89 -4.61 -19.16
C TYR A 194 -7.07 -4.22 -18.28
N ARG A 195 -7.95 -5.20 -18.06
CA ARG A 195 -9.08 -5.08 -17.15
C ARG A 195 -8.65 -4.71 -15.73
N THR A 196 -9.35 -3.76 -15.13
CA THR A 196 -9.11 -3.34 -13.75
C THR A 196 -9.72 -4.36 -12.77
N THR A 197 -8.89 -5.09 -12.04
CA THR A 197 -9.33 -5.98 -10.94
C THR A 197 -9.29 -5.25 -9.60
N PHE A 198 -9.91 -5.81 -8.56
CA PHE A 198 -9.83 -5.26 -7.21
C PHE A 198 -8.38 -5.13 -6.72
N ALA A 199 -7.56 -6.18 -6.87
CA ALA A 199 -6.15 -6.17 -6.48
C ALA A 199 -5.34 -5.08 -7.19
N ARG A 200 -5.53 -4.91 -8.51
CA ARG A 200 -4.85 -3.86 -9.30
C ARG A 200 -5.29 -2.46 -8.88
N THR A 201 -6.57 -2.30 -8.54
CA THR A 201 -7.11 -1.04 -8.00
C THR A 201 -6.50 -0.75 -6.63
N PHE A 202 -6.44 -1.76 -5.77
CA PHE A 202 -5.93 -1.68 -4.41
C PHE A 202 -4.44 -1.27 -4.38
N VAL A 203 -3.60 -1.92 -5.21
CA VAL A 203 -2.19 -1.54 -5.34
C VAL A 203 -2.04 -0.14 -5.92
N ALA A 204 -2.80 0.23 -6.94
CA ALA A 204 -2.74 1.57 -7.50
C ALA A 204 -3.17 2.65 -6.48
N ASP A 205 -4.15 2.37 -5.61
CA ASP A 205 -4.56 3.28 -4.53
C ASP A 205 -3.45 3.45 -3.49
N ILE A 206 -2.66 2.40 -3.21
CA ILE A 206 -1.45 2.53 -2.37
C ILE A 206 -0.44 3.47 -3.03
N LEU A 207 -0.19 3.35 -4.34
CA LEU A 207 0.76 4.21 -5.05
C LEU A 207 0.38 5.70 -5.01
N THR A 208 -0.91 6.05 -4.84
CA THR A 208 -1.34 7.46 -4.67
C THR A 208 -0.84 8.11 -3.38
N SER A 209 -0.34 7.32 -2.43
CA SER A 209 0.30 7.81 -1.21
C SER A 209 1.83 7.95 -1.36
N MET A 210 2.40 7.57 -2.51
CA MET A 210 3.84 7.53 -2.77
C MET A 210 4.42 8.64 -3.71
N PRO A 211 3.72 9.71 -4.15
CA PRO A 211 4.34 10.78 -4.95
C PRO A 211 5.69 11.28 -4.41
N LYS A 212 5.78 11.53 -3.10
CA LYS A 212 7.02 12.00 -2.47
C LYS A 212 8.17 11.00 -2.60
N VAL A 213 7.88 9.70 -2.48
CA VAL A 213 8.87 8.63 -2.67
C VAL A 213 9.42 8.68 -4.09
N PHE A 214 8.57 8.85 -5.11
CA PHE A 214 9.02 8.98 -6.50
C PHE A 214 9.89 10.22 -6.72
N LEU A 215 9.53 11.35 -6.11
CA LEU A 215 10.33 12.58 -6.17
C LEU A 215 11.71 12.41 -5.52
N ASP A 216 11.78 11.71 -4.39
CA ASP A 216 13.03 11.44 -3.69
C ASP A 216 13.95 10.50 -4.47
N VAL A 217 13.40 9.45 -5.10
CA VAL A 217 14.15 8.57 -6.00
C VAL A 217 14.65 9.34 -7.22
N HIS A 218 13.83 10.21 -7.80
CA HIS A 218 14.23 11.01 -8.95
C HIS A 218 15.34 12.01 -8.62
N PHE A 219 15.22 12.73 -7.50
CA PHE A 219 16.28 13.62 -7.02
C PHE A 219 17.60 12.87 -6.88
N THR A 220 17.57 11.73 -6.17
CA THR A 220 18.76 10.91 -5.96
C THR A 220 19.34 10.37 -7.28
N SER A 221 18.48 9.94 -8.20
CA SER A 221 18.91 9.44 -9.51
C SER A 221 19.59 10.54 -10.34
N CYS A 222 19.08 11.76 -10.28
CA CYS A 222 19.69 12.92 -10.94
C CYS A 222 21.07 13.23 -10.37
N VAL A 223 21.17 13.26 -9.04
CA VAL A 223 22.42 13.52 -8.30
C VAL A 223 23.50 12.50 -8.67
N TYR A 224 23.16 11.20 -8.71
CA TYR A 224 24.09 10.16 -9.15
C TYR A 224 24.45 10.24 -10.63
N ALA A 225 23.50 10.57 -11.51
CA ALA A 225 23.71 10.57 -12.97
C ALA A 225 24.67 11.68 -13.43
N TYR A 226 24.62 12.86 -12.79
CA TYR A 226 25.47 14.00 -13.16
C TYR A 226 26.88 13.91 -12.59
N GLY A 227 27.10 13.11 -11.55
CA GLY A 227 28.43 12.75 -11.09
C GLY A 227 29.30 13.86 -10.48
N ASN A 228 28.86 15.12 -10.46
CA ASN A 228 29.52 16.21 -9.71
C ASN A 228 29.69 15.87 -8.22
N VAL A 229 28.84 14.99 -7.71
CA VAL A 229 28.89 14.50 -6.34
C VAL A 229 30.14 13.65 -6.09
N PHE A 230 30.70 12.99 -7.10
CA PHE A 230 31.96 12.25 -7.01
C PHE A 230 33.21 13.14 -7.04
N GLN A 231 33.05 14.46 -7.16
CA GLN A 231 34.15 15.42 -7.05
C GLN A 231 34.35 15.78 -5.56
N ASN A 232 35.61 15.83 -5.11
CA ASN A 232 35.99 16.18 -3.74
C ASN A 232 35.84 17.69 -3.47
N THR A 233 34.64 18.27 -3.67
CA THR A 233 34.36 19.65 -3.29
C THR A 233 33.46 19.71 -2.06
N SER A 234 33.78 20.64 -1.15
CA SER A 234 33.05 20.94 0.08
C SER A 234 32.03 22.09 -0.06
N LEU A 235 31.90 22.73 -1.23
CA LEU A 235 30.98 23.84 -1.45
C LEU A 235 29.63 23.37 -1.98
N TRP A 236 28.54 23.71 -1.28
CA TRP A 236 27.16 23.28 -1.59
C TRP A 236 26.70 23.55 -3.03
N ALA A 237 27.10 24.68 -3.63
CA ALA A 237 26.72 25.09 -4.98
C ALA A 237 27.34 24.17 -6.06
N GLU A 238 28.36 23.41 -5.68
CA GLU A 238 29.03 22.44 -6.56
C GLU A 238 28.47 21.01 -6.36
N ILE A 239 27.77 20.77 -5.25
CA ILE A 239 27.32 19.43 -4.82
C ILE A 239 25.99 19.03 -5.45
N VAL A 240 24.99 19.91 -5.47
CA VAL A 240 23.76 19.65 -6.23
C VAL A 240 23.93 20.28 -7.60
N PRO A 241 24.00 19.49 -8.69
CA PRO A 241 24.09 20.06 -10.02
C PRO A 241 22.91 20.99 -10.26
N ASP A 242 23.11 22.15 -10.89
CA ASP A 242 22.01 23.03 -11.33
C ASP A 242 20.97 22.25 -12.14
N ALA A 243 21.41 21.23 -12.87
CA ALA A 243 20.57 20.30 -13.61
C ALA A 243 19.56 19.50 -12.75
N CYS A 244 19.83 19.33 -11.45
CA CYS A 244 18.96 18.64 -10.49
C CYS A 244 18.16 19.61 -9.61
N THR A 245 18.05 20.87 -10.03
CA THR A 245 17.25 21.90 -9.36
C THR A 245 16.02 22.25 -10.19
N SER A 246 15.00 22.84 -9.57
CA SER A 246 13.77 23.25 -10.25
C SER A 246 13.99 24.32 -11.34
N SER A 247 15.18 24.94 -11.40
CA SER A 247 15.55 25.85 -12.49
C SER A 247 15.75 25.11 -13.81
N ASN A 248 16.14 23.84 -13.78
CA ASN A 248 16.29 23.01 -14.96
C ASN A 248 14.92 22.54 -15.48
N PRO A 249 14.53 22.89 -16.72
CA PRO A 249 13.20 22.54 -17.25
C PRO A 249 12.95 21.03 -17.35
N THR A 250 13.96 20.25 -17.71
CA THR A 250 13.85 18.78 -17.87
C THR A 250 13.61 18.12 -16.52
N TYR A 251 14.43 18.46 -15.52
CA TYR A 251 14.27 17.93 -14.16
C TYR A 251 12.93 18.34 -13.55
N ASN A 252 12.54 19.61 -13.70
CA ASN A 252 11.25 20.08 -13.20
C ASN A 252 10.06 19.38 -13.88
N THR A 253 10.16 19.11 -15.19
CA THR A 253 9.15 18.36 -15.95
C THR A 253 9.02 16.93 -15.41
N ILE A 254 10.12 16.23 -15.18
CA ILE A 254 10.08 14.86 -14.65
C ILE A 254 9.49 14.85 -13.23
N ARG A 255 9.85 15.80 -12.37
CA ARG A 255 9.24 15.95 -11.03
C ARG A 255 7.72 16.12 -11.12
N PHE A 256 7.25 16.99 -12.00
CA PHE A 256 5.83 17.20 -12.21
C PHE A 256 5.14 15.91 -12.66
N VAL A 257 5.68 15.22 -13.66
CA VAL A 257 5.15 13.96 -14.18
C VAL A 257 5.07 12.91 -13.07
N LEU A 258 6.13 12.72 -12.28
CA LEU A 258 6.16 11.74 -11.19
C LEU A 258 5.18 12.05 -10.06
N SER A 259 4.91 13.31 -9.78
CA SER A 259 3.89 13.69 -8.80
C SER A 259 2.47 13.37 -9.28
N VAL A 260 2.18 13.63 -10.56
CA VAL A 260 0.89 13.33 -11.19
C VAL A 260 0.69 11.83 -11.45
N PHE A 261 1.78 11.10 -11.68
CA PHE A 261 1.81 9.73 -12.17
C PHE A 261 0.83 8.75 -11.49
N PRO A 262 0.83 8.59 -10.15
CA PRO A 262 -0.08 7.62 -9.53
C PRO A 262 -1.55 8.02 -9.64
N PHE A 263 -1.87 9.32 -9.64
CA PHE A 263 -3.24 9.80 -9.83
C PHE A 263 -3.71 9.61 -11.27
N TRP A 264 -2.80 9.79 -12.23
CA TRP A 264 -3.06 9.53 -13.64
C TRP A 264 -3.39 8.05 -13.89
N ILE A 265 -2.63 7.13 -13.32
CA ILE A 265 -2.93 5.70 -13.37
C ILE A 265 -4.34 5.41 -12.84
N ARG A 266 -4.71 5.99 -11.69
CA ARG A 266 -6.04 5.78 -11.11
C ARG A 266 -7.15 6.35 -11.97
N LEU A 267 -6.94 7.53 -12.56
CA LEU A 267 -7.86 8.12 -13.53
C LEU A 267 -8.09 7.15 -14.70
N LEU A 268 -7.03 6.65 -15.33
CA LEU A 268 -7.13 5.70 -16.43
C LEU A 268 -7.83 4.39 -16.04
N GLN A 269 -7.54 3.86 -14.84
CA GLN A 269 -8.24 2.67 -14.33
C GLN A 269 -9.74 2.91 -14.14
N CYS A 270 -10.13 4.11 -13.69
CA CYS A 270 -11.53 4.48 -13.51
C CYS A 270 -12.25 4.64 -14.85
N LEU A 271 -11.63 5.30 -15.82
CA LEU A 271 -12.17 5.42 -17.18
C LEU A 271 -12.33 4.04 -17.84
N ARG A 272 -11.32 3.17 -17.71
CA ARG A 272 -11.41 1.79 -18.21
C ARG A 272 -12.58 1.03 -17.57
N ALA A 273 -12.72 1.10 -16.24
CA ALA A 273 -13.81 0.45 -15.52
C ALA A 273 -15.20 1.02 -15.90
N PHE A 274 -15.29 2.32 -16.21
CA PHE A 274 -16.50 2.92 -16.73
C PHE A 274 -16.87 2.38 -18.12
N VAL A 275 -15.90 2.31 -19.04
CA VAL A 275 -16.13 1.76 -20.39
C VAL A 275 -16.67 0.33 -20.31
N GLU A 276 -16.12 -0.49 -19.40
CA GLU A 276 -16.53 -1.89 -19.24
C GLU A 276 -17.88 -2.09 -18.52
N THR A 277 -18.17 -1.29 -17.49
CA THR A 277 -19.34 -1.54 -16.61
C THR A 277 -20.48 -0.54 -16.77
N ARG A 278 -20.21 0.62 -17.38
CA ARG A 278 -21.11 1.78 -17.49
C ARG A 278 -21.66 2.32 -16.16
N LYS A 279 -21.04 1.95 -15.03
CA LYS A 279 -21.46 2.43 -13.71
C LYS A 279 -20.93 3.83 -13.43
N ILE A 280 -21.84 4.77 -13.14
CA ILE A 280 -21.54 6.19 -12.88
C ILE A 280 -20.54 6.38 -11.73
N ARG A 281 -20.48 5.46 -10.76
CA ARG A 281 -19.50 5.51 -9.67
C ARG A 281 -18.05 5.61 -10.17
N HIS A 282 -17.74 5.03 -11.33
CA HIS A 282 -16.39 5.11 -11.89
C HIS A 282 -16.08 6.52 -12.39
N ASN A 283 -17.06 7.26 -12.92
CA ASN A 283 -16.89 8.66 -13.31
C ASN A 283 -16.72 9.56 -12.09
N ALA A 284 -17.48 9.32 -11.02
CA ALA A 284 -17.28 10.03 -9.76
C ALA A 284 -15.86 9.80 -9.20
N ASN A 285 -15.35 8.56 -9.28
CA ASN A 285 -13.98 8.25 -8.86
C ASN A 285 -12.94 8.91 -9.80
N ALA A 286 -13.19 8.92 -11.11
CA ALA A 286 -12.33 9.60 -12.07
C ALA A 286 -12.23 11.11 -11.76
N LEU A 287 -13.37 11.75 -11.48
CA LEU A 287 -13.44 13.17 -11.10
C LEU A 287 -12.64 13.46 -9.82
N LYS A 288 -12.72 12.57 -8.82
CA LYS A 288 -11.89 12.65 -7.60
C LYS A 288 -10.39 12.67 -7.91
N TYR A 289 -9.91 11.86 -8.85
CA TYR A 289 -8.49 11.90 -9.24
C TYR A 289 -8.17 13.12 -10.11
N CYS A 290 -9.11 13.61 -10.93
CA CYS A 290 -8.93 14.89 -11.63
C CYS A 290 -8.72 16.06 -10.66
N THR A 291 -9.46 16.12 -9.54
CA THR A 291 -9.22 17.16 -8.53
C THR A 291 -7.83 17.04 -7.91
N SER A 292 -7.35 15.82 -7.63
CA SER A 292 -5.98 15.63 -7.13
C SER A 292 -4.92 16.06 -8.13
N ILE A 293 -5.09 15.76 -9.41
CA ILE A 293 -4.20 16.23 -10.48
C ILE A 293 -4.23 17.76 -10.58
N ALA A 294 -5.42 18.38 -10.48
CA ALA A 294 -5.55 19.83 -10.48
C ALA A 294 -4.82 20.49 -9.30
N VAL A 295 -4.81 19.89 -8.11
CA VAL A 295 -4.00 20.36 -6.97
C VAL A 295 -2.51 20.39 -7.35
N VAL A 296 -2.00 19.32 -7.97
CA VAL A 296 -0.58 19.26 -8.38
C VAL A 296 -0.28 20.31 -9.46
N VAL A 297 -1.14 20.45 -10.47
CA VAL A 297 -0.99 21.48 -11.52
C VAL A 297 -0.95 22.88 -10.93
N LEU A 298 -1.92 23.23 -10.08
CA LEU A 298 -2.01 24.54 -9.44
C LEU A 298 -0.83 24.80 -8.49
N SER A 299 -0.30 23.78 -7.82
CA SER A 299 0.90 23.91 -6.97
C SER A 299 2.17 24.29 -7.75
N ASN A 300 2.18 24.04 -9.08
CA ASN A 300 3.29 24.43 -9.95
C ASN A 300 3.05 25.78 -10.61
N LEU A 301 1.84 26.04 -11.08
CA LEU A 301 1.52 27.26 -11.86
C LEU A 301 1.23 28.47 -10.97
N ALA A 302 0.56 28.26 -9.84
CA ALA A 302 0.10 29.31 -8.95
C ALA A 302 0.14 28.80 -7.49
N PRO A 303 1.34 28.49 -6.95
CA PRO A 303 1.49 28.02 -5.58
C PRO A 303 0.86 29.01 -4.60
N GLU A 304 0.24 28.49 -3.54
CA GLU A 304 -0.38 29.29 -2.46
C GLU A 304 -1.52 30.23 -2.91
N SER A 305 -1.92 30.17 -4.18
CA SER A 305 -3.07 30.93 -4.68
C SER A 305 -4.39 30.46 -4.05
N ALA A 306 -5.38 31.34 -4.00
CA ALA A 306 -6.73 30.98 -3.59
C ALA A 306 -7.28 29.79 -4.39
N ALA A 307 -7.00 29.73 -5.70
CA ALA A 307 -7.39 28.61 -6.55
C ALA A 307 -6.75 27.28 -6.10
N TRP A 308 -5.46 27.28 -5.77
CA TRP A 308 -4.77 26.10 -5.26
C TRP A 308 -5.34 25.66 -3.90
N VAL A 309 -5.58 26.60 -2.98
CA VAL A 309 -6.17 26.30 -1.66
C VAL A 309 -7.58 25.73 -1.82
N THR A 310 -8.44 26.36 -2.62
CA THR A 310 -9.80 25.89 -2.87
C THR A 310 -9.80 24.49 -3.49
N MET A 311 -8.95 24.24 -4.48
CA MET A 311 -8.85 22.92 -5.10
C MET A 311 -8.30 21.86 -4.12
N SER A 312 -7.36 22.25 -3.24
CA SER A 312 -6.82 21.38 -2.20
C SER A 312 -7.88 20.99 -1.18
N VAL A 313 -8.70 21.95 -0.72
CA VAL A 313 -9.83 21.69 0.18
C VAL A 313 -10.85 20.77 -0.51
N LEU A 314 -11.25 21.09 -1.74
CA LEU A 314 -12.21 20.28 -2.50
C LEU A 314 -11.72 18.84 -2.68
N SER A 315 -10.49 18.65 -3.16
CA SER A 315 -9.92 17.32 -3.35
C SER A 315 -9.80 16.55 -2.02
N THR A 316 -9.49 17.24 -0.92
CA THR A 316 -9.41 16.64 0.41
C THR A 316 -10.78 16.14 0.89
N VAL A 317 -11.82 16.96 0.75
CA VAL A 317 -13.20 16.61 1.12
C VAL A 317 -13.70 15.45 0.24
N CYS A 318 -13.54 15.54 -1.08
CA CYS A 318 -13.91 14.48 -2.00
C CYS A 318 -13.24 13.15 -1.65
N ALA A 319 -11.93 13.17 -1.36
CA ALA A 319 -11.19 11.97 -0.99
C ALA A 319 -11.61 11.42 0.38
N PHE A 320 -11.86 12.28 1.38
CA PHE A 320 -12.34 11.86 2.69
C PHE A 320 -13.72 11.20 2.61
N CYS A 321 -14.66 11.85 1.92
CA CYS A 321 -15.99 11.31 1.69
C CYS A 321 -15.92 9.99 0.91
N TRP A 322 -15.03 9.88 -0.08
CA TRP A 322 -14.83 8.64 -0.81
C TRP A 322 -14.39 7.49 0.09
N ASP A 323 -13.40 7.72 0.96
CA ASP A 323 -12.91 6.68 1.88
C ASP A 323 -14.03 6.19 2.79
N VAL A 324 -14.77 7.11 3.44
CA VAL A 324 -15.81 6.76 4.41
C VAL A 324 -17.03 6.11 3.73
N LEU A 325 -17.53 6.72 2.66
CA LEU A 325 -18.81 6.35 2.04
C LEU A 325 -18.66 5.19 1.05
N MET A 326 -17.61 5.21 0.22
CA MET A 326 -17.47 4.27 -0.89
C MET A 326 -16.57 3.10 -0.53
N ASP A 327 -15.38 3.37 0.00
CA ASP A 327 -14.36 2.36 0.27
C ASP A 327 -14.62 1.61 1.58
N TRP A 328 -15.15 2.30 2.59
CA TRP A 328 -15.55 1.71 3.87
C TRP A 328 -17.06 1.56 4.00
N GLY A 329 -17.88 1.92 3.01
CA GLY A 329 -19.32 1.61 3.03
C GLY A 329 -20.12 2.11 4.24
N HIS A 330 -19.63 3.14 4.94
CA HIS A 330 -20.30 3.75 6.07
C HIS A 330 -21.17 4.92 5.62
N GLY A 331 -22.02 5.42 6.51
CA GLY A 331 -22.94 6.52 6.26
C GLY A 331 -24.37 6.23 6.73
N PRO A 332 -25.25 7.24 6.62
CA PRO A 332 -26.68 7.07 6.91
C PRO A 332 -27.28 5.91 6.12
N ALA A 333 -28.28 5.24 6.70
CA ALA A 333 -28.96 4.09 6.11
C ALA A 333 -29.44 4.35 4.67
N ALA A 334 -30.16 5.46 4.45
CA ALA A 334 -30.64 5.86 3.13
C ALA A 334 -29.50 6.09 2.11
N LEU A 335 -28.40 6.71 2.55
CA LEU A 335 -27.26 6.95 1.67
C LEU A 335 -26.54 5.65 1.31
N ARG A 336 -26.41 4.70 2.24
CA ARG A 336 -25.85 3.37 1.95
C ARG A 336 -26.73 2.59 0.97
N ALA A 337 -28.06 2.65 1.13
CA ALA A 337 -29.01 2.08 0.17
C ALA A 337 -28.78 2.64 -1.23
N GLN A 338 -28.64 3.95 -1.36
CA GLN A 338 -28.42 4.62 -2.64
C GLN A 338 -27.08 4.28 -3.28
N LEU A 339 -25.99 4.25 -2.50
CA LEU A 339 -24.63 4.07 -3.03
C LEU A 339 -24.26 2.61 -3.32
N HIS A 340 -24.76 1.67 -2.50
CA HIS A 340 -24.36 0.26 -2.55
C HIS A 340 -25.50 -0.68 -2.88
N GLY A 341 -26.76 -0.22 -2.81
CA GLY A 341 -27.99 -0.96 -3.05
C GLY A 341 -28.82 -1.13 -1.76
N GLU A 342 -30.14 -1.23 -1.90
CA GLU A 342 -31.14 -1.30 -0.80
C GLU A 342 -30.78 -2.27 0.34
N ARG A 343 -30.21 -3.43 0.01
CA ARG A 343 -29.77 -4.43 1.01
C ARG A 343 -28.71 -3.93 1.98
N PHE A 344 -27.90 -2.95 1.58
CA PHE A 344 -26.88 -2.35 2.44
C PHE A 344 -27.45 -1.13 3.17
N GLY A 345 -28.75 -0.85 3.05
CA GLY A 345 -29.47 0.25 3.67
C GLY A 345 -30.06 -0.05 5.05
N SER A 346 -29.82 -1.23 5.62
CA SER A 346 -30.39 -1.58 6.93
C SER A 346 -29.88 -0.63 8.03
N PRO A 347 -30.76 -0.20 8.96
CA PRO A 347 -30.37 0.66 10.07
C PRO A 347 -29.32 -0.05 10.97
N SER A 348 -28.51 0.77 11.63
CA SER A 348 -27.43 0.33 12.52
C SER A 348 -27.71 0.86 13.92
N ASP A 349 -27.33 0.09 14.92
CA ASP A 349 -27.31 0.45 16.34
C ASP A 349 -26.33 1.60 16.63
N ALA A 350 -25.22 1.67 15.89
CA ALA A 350 -24.25 2.75 15.97
C ALA A 350 -24.51 3.81 14.87
N PRO A 351 -24.63 5.11 15.22
CA PRO A 351 -24.88 6.19 14.26
C PRO A 351 -23.83 6.26 13.15
N PHE A 352 -24.25 6.52 11.90
CA PHE A 352 -23.39 6.59 10.71
C PHE A 352 -22.60 5.32 10.34
N LEU A 353 -22.68 4.24 11.13
CA LEU A 353 -22.03 2.98 10.80
C LEU A 353 -23.00 2.03 10.10
N ARG A 354 -22.43 1.01 9.46
CA ARG A 354 -23.18 -0.10 8.85
C ARG A 354 -23.39 -1.18 9.92
N PRO A 355 -24.48 -1.96 9.88
CA PRO A 355 -24.80 -2.92 10.96
C PRO A 355 -23.79 -4.06 11.08
N PHE A 356 -23.28 -4.57 9.95
CA PHE A 356 -22.30 -5.66 9.94
C PHE A 356 -20.87 -5.12 9.98
N ARG A 357 -20.13 -5.51 11.02
CA ARG A 357 -18.78 -5.02 11.35
C ARG A 357 -17.95 -6.16 11.92
N LEU A 358 -16.71 -6.29 11.48
CA LEU A 358 -15.75 -7.29 12.00
C LEU A 358 -14.85 -6.73 13.11
N TYR A 359 -14.78 -5.41 13.25
CA TYR A 359 -13.97 -4.74 14.27
C TYR A 359 -14.86 -4.12 15.36
N PRO A 360 -14.30 -3.80 16.54
CA PRO A 360 -15.00 -3.02 17.55
C PRO A 360 -15.46 -1.65 17.03
N THR A 361 -16.62 -1.18 17.48
CA THR A 361 -17.24 0.08 17.04
C THR A 361 -16.30 1.30 17.14
N TRP A 362 -15.52 1.40 18.22
CA TRP A 362 -14.60 2.52 18.43
C TRP A 362 -13.53 2.64 17.35
N CYS A 363 -13.10 1.51 16.75
CA CYS A 363 -12.08 1.51 15.69
C CYS A 363 -12.55 2.31 14.46
N TYR A 364 -13.83 2.26 14.12
CA TYR A 364 -14.37 2.97 12.96
C TYR A 364 -14.43 4.47 13.19
N TYR A 365 -14.89 4.92 14.37
CA TYR A 365 -14.90 6.35 14.68
C TYR A 365 -13.48 6.91 14.84
N ALA A 366 -12.57 6.16 15.47
CA ALA A 366 -11.16 6.50 15.49
C ALA A 366 -10.62 6.65 14.07
N ALA A 367 -10.93 5.71 13.18
CA ALA A 367 -10.53 5.76 11.79
C ALA A 367 -11.08 6.99 11.04
N PHE A 368 -12.29 7.44 11.34
CA PHE A 368 -12.83 8.68 10.76
C PHE A 368 -12.01 9.89 11.19
N GLY A 369 -11.74 10.02 12.50
CA GLY A 369 -10.98 11.14 13.06
C GLY A 369 -9.53 11.16 12.58
N THR A 370 -8.80 10.05 12.70
CA THR A 370 -7.39 9.97 12.28
C THR A 370 -7.24 10.19 10.77
N ASN A 371 -8.19 9.72 9.97
CA ASN A 371 -8.18 9.90 8.53
C ASN A 371 -8.43 11.36 8.12
N ALA A 372 -9.30 12.09 8.84
CA ALA A 372 -9.52 13.51 8.61
C ALA A 372 -8.27 14.33 8.96
N ILE A 373 -7.63 14.04 10.11
CA ILE A 373 -6.42 14.75 10.57
C ILE A 373 -5.23 14.45 9.65
N ALA A 374 -4.96 13.17 9.36
CA ALA A 374 -3.83 12.77 8.51
C ALA A 374 -3.94 13.34 7.09
N ARG A 375 -5.17 13.53 6.59
CA ARG A 375 -5.43 14.19 5.31
C ARG A 375 -5.10 15.67 5.28
N MET A 376 -4.81 16.34 6.38
CA MET A 376 -4.38 17.73 6.31
C MET A 376 -2.96 17.88 5.74
N GLY A 377 -2.12 16.83 5.86
CA GLY A 377 -0.72 16.85 5.41
C GLY A 377 -0.49 16.40 3.96
N TRP A 378 -1.47 15.78 3.30
CA TRP A 378 -1.23 15.15 1.99
C TRP A 378 -0.87 16.15 0.88
N ALA A 379 -1.47 17.35 0.88
CA ALA A 379 -1.25 18.37 -0.14
C ALA A 379 0.22 18.85 -0.13
N ILE A 380 0.86 18.83 1.04
CA ILE A 380 2.28 19.13 1.21
C ILE A 380 3.14 18.05 0.53
N LEU A 381 2.78 16.78 0.67
CA LEU A 381 3.54 15.65 0.10
C LEU A 381 3.50 15.58 -1.43
N ILE A 382 2.41 16.03 -2.05
CA ILE A 382 2.22 15.97 -3.51
C ILE A 382 2.70 17.22 -4.24
N SER A 383 2.84 18.34 -3.52
CA SER A 383 3.26 19.61 -4.13
C SER A 383 4.79 19.58 -4.33
N PRO A 384 5.30 19.66 -5.56
CA PRO A 384 6.73 19.50 -5.82
C PRO A 384 7.56 20.68 -5.32
N ASN A 385 7.03 21.90 -5.26
CA ASN A 385 7.80 23.13 -4.99
C ASN A 385 7.80 23.58 -3.51
N GLN A 386 7.79 22.65 -2.56
CA GLN A 386 7.78 23.00 -1.14
C GLN A 386 9.12 23.60 -0.70
N ALA A 387 9.16 24.93 -0.56
CA ALA A 387 10.37 25.68 -0.22
C ALA A 387 10.70 25.73 1.29
N VAL A 388 9.75 25.36 2.17
CA VAL A 388 9.79 25.76 3.59
C VAL A 388 9.80 24.58 4.58
N VAL A 389 9.69 23.34 4.10
CA VAL A 389 9.51 22.19 5.00
C VAL A 389 10.85 21.51 5.29
N GLN A 390 11.28 21.58 6.56
CA GLN A 390 12.46 20.84 7.03
C GLN A 390 12.32 19.34 6.72
N GLN A 391 13.41 18.72 6.27
CA GLN A 391 13.39 17.35 5.70
C GLN A 391 12.79 16.30 6.65
N HIS A 392 12.95 16.47 7.98
CA HIS A 392 12.41 15.57 9.00
C HIS A 392 10.89 15.71 9.17
N PHE A 393 10.31 16.90 8.90
CA PHE A 393 8.86 17.08 8.88
C PHE A 393 8.23 16.38 7.66
N ILE A 394 8.93 16.37 6.52
CA ILE A 394 8.52 15.58 5.34
C ILE A 394 8.47 14.08 5.69
N LEU A 395 9.48 13.58 6.40
CA LEU A 395 9.49 12.18 6.87
C LEU A 395 8.30 11.90 7.79
N LEU A 396 8.04 12.77 8.78
CA LEU A 396 6.91 12.61 9.70
C LEU A 396 5.57 12.55 8.97
N ILE A 397 5.31 13.49 8.05
CA ILE A 397 4.08 13.47 7.25
C ILE A 397 4.03 12.21 6.37
N GLY A 398 5.16 11.79 5.79
CA GLY A 398 5.27 10.54 5.05
C GLY A 398 4.86 9.32 5.87
N CYS A 399 5.33 9.21 7.11
CA CYS A 399 4.93 8.14 8.04
C CYS A 399 3.43 8.18 8.34
N ILE A 400 2.89 9.35 8.62
CA ILE A 400 1.45 9.55 8.87
C ILE A 400 0.63 9.12 7.65
N GLU A 401 1.05 9.47 6.44
CA GLU A 401 0.37 9.09 5.21
C GLU A 401 0.45 7.57 4.95
N MET A 402 1.58 6.92 5.23
CA MET A 402 1.71 5.46 5.13
C MET A 402 0.81 4.73 6.15
N LEU A 403 0.76 5.21 7.40
CA LEU A 403 -0.13 4.68 8.44
C LEU A 403 -1.60 4.86 8.07
N ARG A 404 -1.97 6.04 7.57
CA ARG A 404 -3.32 6.33 7.09
C ARG A 404 -3.72 5.39 5.95
N ARG A 405 -2.82 5.10 5.01
CA ARG A 405 -3.07 4.15 3.93
C ARG A 405 -3.21 2.71 4.43
N ALA A 406 -2.41 2.29 5.42
CA ALA A 406 -2.57 0.99 6.06
C ALA A 406 -3.91 0.87 6.80
N GLN A 407 -4.33 1.92 7.51
CA GLN A 407 -5.66 2.01 8.10
C GLN A 407 -6.77 1.89 7.04
N TRP A 408 -6.64 2.62 5.92
CA TRP A 408 -7.58 2.51 4.80
C TRP A 408 -7.68 1.09 4.26
N ALA A 409 -6.54 0.39 4.13
CA ALA A 409 -6.51 -0.98 3.65
C ALA A 409 -7.30 -1.94 4.54
N ILE A 410 -7.20 -1.80 5.87
CA ILE A 410 -7.91 -2.64 6.85
C ILE A 410 -9.41 -2.64 6.56
N PHE A 411 -10.03 -1.45 6.55
CA PHE A 411 -11.46 -1.29 6.35
C PHE A 411 -11.91 -1.51 4.90
N ARG A 412 -11.04 -1.23 3.91
CA ARG A 412 -11.36 -1.46 2.49
C ARG A 412 -11.59 -2.93 2.19
N LEU A 413 -10.74 -3.82 2.72
CA LEU A 413 -10.89 -5.27 2.51
C LEU A 413 -12.06 -5.85 3.29
N GLU A 414 -12.28 -5.38 4.51
CA GLU A 414 -13.47 -5.74 5.29
C GLU A 414 -14.75 -5.42 4.51
N TRP A 415 -14.83 -4.21 3.96
CA TRP A 415 -15.98 -3.80 3.15
C TRP A 415 -16.12 -4.62 1.87
N GLU A 416 -15.01 -4.91 1.17
CA GLU A 416 -15.07 -5.74 -0.03
C GLU A 416 -15.62 -7.14 0.27
N GLN A 417 -15.20 -7.76 1.39
CA GLN A 417 -15.74 -9.04 1.83
C GLN A 417 -17.25 -8.97 2.11
N ILE A 418 -17.69 -7.98 2.89
CA ILE A 418 -19.11 -7.80 3.21
C ILE A 418 -19.92 -7.56 1.93
N HIS A 419 -19.40 -6.75 1.01
CA HIS A 419 -20.04 -6.46 -0.25
C HIS A 419 -20.20 -7.71 -1.13
N LEU A 420 -19.18 -8.58 -1.18
CA LEU A 420 -19.24 -9.84 -1.91
C LEU A 420 -20.22 -10.83 -1.28
N ILE A 421 -20.19 -11.03 0.04
CA ILE A 421 -21.13 -11.93 0.75
C ILE A 421 -22.58 -11.48 0.53
N GLY A 422 -22.85 -10.18 0.67
CA GLY A 422 -24.18 -9.62 0.43
C GLY A 422 -24.66 -9.74 -1.03
N ASN A 423 -23.72 -9.81 -1.98
CA ASN A 423 -24.02 -10.06 -3.39
C ASN A 423 -24.35 -11.54 -3.66
N SER A 424 -23.56 -12.47 -3.10
CA SER A 424 -23.76 -13.91 -3.27
C SER A 424 -25.07 -14.39 -2.66
N SER A 425 -25.36 -14.01 -1.41
CA SER A 425 -26.61 -14.39 -0.73
C SER A 425 -27.87 -13.92 -1.47
N ALA A 426 -27.82 -12.73 -2.08
CA ALA A 426 -28.92 -12.22 -2.89
C ALA A 426 -29.11 -13.04 -4.18
N ALA A 427 -28.02 -13.47 -4.82
CA ALA A 427 -28.08 -14.31 -6.01
C ALA A 427 -28.70 -15.68 -5.67
N GLU A 428 -28.28 -16.30 -4.58
CA GLU A 428 -28.86 -17.56 -4.07
C GLU A 428 -30.35 -17.42 -3.76
N SER A 429 -30.74 -16.35 -3.07
CA SER A 429 -32.15 -16.09 -2.74
C SER A 429 -33.02 -15.91 -3.98
N MET A 430 -32.53 -15.20 -5.00
CA MET A 430 -33.23 -15.01 -6.26
C MET A 430 -33.34 -16.31 -7.07
N LEU A 431 -32.30 -17.14 -7.06
CA LEU A 431 -32.33 -18.47 -7.69
C LEU A 431 -33.34 -19.39 -6.98
N ALA A 432 -33.37 -19.38 -5.65
CA ALA A 432 -34.34 -20.13 -4.87
C ALA A 432 -35.79 -19.68 -5.15
N LEU A 433 -36.03 -18.37 -5.29
CA LEU A 433 -37.35 -17.84 -5.65
C LEU A 433 -37.78 -18.29 -7.06
N ARG A 434 -36.86 -18.24 -8.04
CA ARG A 434 -37.13 -18.70 -9.41
C ARG A 434 -37.43 -20.19 -9.47
N ALA A 435 -36.71 -21.00 -8.70
CA ALA A 435 -36.97 -22.44 -8.59
C ALA A 435 -38.37 -22.72 -8.01
N ARG A 436 -38.80 -21.94 -7.00
CA ARG A 436 -40.16 -22.04 -6.44
C ARG A 436 -41.24 -21.64 -7.45
N HIS A 437 -41.04 -20.56 -8.20
CA HIS A 437 -41.99 -20.15 -9.24
C HIS A 437 -42.08 -21.18 -10.37
N ALA A 438 -40.95 -21.74 -10.82
CA ALA A 438 -40.94 -22.80 -11.83
C ALA A 438 -41.67 -24.07 -11.36
N ALA A 439 -41.55 -24.42 -10.07
CA ALA A 439 -42.28 -25.52 -9.47
C ALA A 439 -43.81 -25.26 -9.38
N GLN A 440 -44.21 -24.00 -9.21
CA GLN A 440 -45.63 -23.60 -9.14
C GLN A 440 -46.29 -23.44 -10.52
N SER A 441 -45.53 -23.12 -11.57
CA SER A 441 -46.06 -22.89 -12.92
C SER A 441 -46.24 -24.15 -13.77
N GLY A 442 -46.01 -25.35 -13.23
CA GLY A 442 -46.23 -26.61 -13.94
C GLY A 442 -45.30 -26.87 -15.13
N VAL A 443 -44.22 -26.08 -15.26
CA VAL A 443 -43.20 -26.27 -16.29
C VAL A 443 -42.48 -27.59 -16.00
N SER A 444 -42.33 -28.41 -17.05
CA SER A 444 -41.77 -29.77 -17.03
C SER A 444 -40.64 -29.95 -16.00
N LYS A 445 -40.74 -31.00 -15.16
CA LYS A 445 -39.70 -31.37 -14.19
C LYS A 445 -38.30 -31.43 -14.80
N ALA A 446 -38.17 -31.65 -16.11
CA ALA A 446 -36.90 -31.67 -16.83
C ALA A 446 -36.27 -30.27 -17.02
N GLU A 447 -37.07 -29.22 -17.26
CA GLU A 447 -36.58 -27.84 -17.41
C GLU A 447 -36.28 -27.20 -16.04
N ALA A 448 -37.09 -27.51 -15.02
CA ALA A 448 -36.80 -27.13 -13.64
C ALA A 448 -35.52 -27.82 -13.12
N ALA A 449 -35.31 -29.09 -13.48
CA ALA A 449 -34.07 -29.82 -13.18
C ALA A 449 -32.88 -29.27 -13.99
N HIS A 450 -33.06 -28.87 -15.25
CA HIS A 450 -32.00 -28.23 -16.04
C HIS A 450 -31.65 -26.83 -15.52
N GLY A 451 -32.63 -26.04 -15.06
CA GLY A 451 -32.39 -24.73 -14.43
C GLY A 451 -31.72 -24.87 -13.05
N ALA A 452 -32.13 -25.85 -12.25
CA ALA A 452 -31.48 -26.18 -10.97
C ALA A 452 -30.09 -26.80 -11.16
N LEU A 453 -29.88 -27.62 -12.19
CA LEU A 453 -28.59 -28.18 -12.56
C LEU A 453 -27.69 -27.12 -13.18
N ALA A 454 -28.20 -26.21 -14.00
CA ALA A 454 -27.45 -25.06 -14.51
C ALA A 454 -27.08 -24.10 -13.38
N ALA A 455 -27.96 -23.91 -12.37
CA ALA A 455 -27.67 -23.13 -11.18
C ALA A 455 -26.69 -23.84 -10.24
N ALA A 456 -26.77 -25.16 -10.09
CA ALA A 456 -25.79 -25.97 -9.37
C ALA A 456 -24.46 -26.07 -10.14
N VAL A 457 -24.49 -25.99 -11.48
CA VAL A 457 -23.32 -25.88 -12.35
C VAL A 457 -22.76 -24.47 -12.30
N GLN A 458 -23.55 -23.41 -12.13
CA GLN A 458 -23.05 -22.05 -12.04
C GLN A 458 -22.53 -21.73 -10.63
N SER A 459 -23.21 -22.24 -9.59
CA SER A 459 -22.71 -22.33 -8.23
C SER A 459 -21.44 -23.17 -8.19
N SER A 460 -21.45 -24.39 -8.75
CA SER A 460 -20.25 -25.21 -8.86
C SER A 460 -19.26 -24.74 -9.92
N VAL A 461 -19.52 -23.73 -10.75
CA VAL A 461 -18.52 -23.06 -11.62
C VAL A 461 -17.94 -21.85 -10.90
N ILE A 462 -18.64 -21.27 -9.94
CA ILE A 462 -18.07 -20.32 -8.97
C ILE A 462 -17.25 -21.09 -7.93
N GLU A 463 -17.77 -22.20 -7.42
CA GLU A 463 -17.11 -23.16 -6.55
C GLU A 463 -16.04 -23.96 -7.30
N ASN A 464 -16.19 -24.24 -8.61
CA ASN A 464 -15.10 -24.74 -9.47
C ASN A 464 -14.20 -23.62 -9.95
N LYS A 465 -14.54 -22.34 -9.93
CA LYS A 465 -13.50 -21.29 -10.03
C LYS A 465 -12.72 -21.22 -8.73
N PHE A 466 -13.38 -21.47 -7.61
CA PHE A 466 -12.77 -21.64 -6.29
C PHE A 466 -11.91 -22.92 -6.21
N MET A 467 -12.35 -24.04 -6.80
CA MET A 467 -11.68 -25.35 -6.79
C MET A 467 -10.75 -25.60 -7.98
N SER A 468 -10.99 -25.00 -9.16
CA SER A 468 -10.09 -25.01 -10.34
C SER A 468 -8.92 -24.06 -10.14
N ALA A 469 -9.08 -22.93 -9.45
CA ALA A 469 -7.93 -22.16 -8.96
C ALA A 469 -7.11 -22.98 -7.95
N THR A 470 -7.74 -23.92 -7.25
CA THR A 470 -7.09 -24.85 -6.31
C THR A 470 -6.47 -26.07 -7.04
N ARG A 471 -7.05 -26.54 -8.16
CA ARG A 471 -6.55 -27.69 -8.96
C ARG A 471 -5.50 -27.34 -10.00
N TYR A 472 -5.54 -26.17 -10.64
CA TYR A 472 -4.48 -25.75 -11.58
C TYR A 472 -3.13 -25.48 -10.89
N VAL A 473 -3.12 -25.28 -9.56
CA VAL A 473 -1.89 -25.11 -8.76
C VAL A 473 -1.37 -26.45 -8.19
N LEU A 474 -2.11 -27.55 -8.34
CA LEU A 474 -1.72 -28.89 -7.88
C LEU A 474 -1.32 -29.85 -9.00
N LEU A 475 -1.49 -29.48 -10.27
CA LEU A 475 -1.10 -30.28 -11.44
C LEU A 475 0.05 -29.70 -12.26
N GLU A 476 0.58 -28.53 -11.89
CA GLU A 476 1.95 -28.13 -12.23
C GLU A 476 2.78 -28.19 -10.93
N GLN A 477 3.16 -29.42 -10.57
CA GLN A 477 4.24 -29.70 -9.62
C GLN A 477 5.57 -29.18 -10.15
#